data_AF-A0A6V7IZJ7-F1
#
_entry.id   AF-A0A6V7IZJ7-F1
#
_cell.length_a   1.000
_cell.length_b   1.000
_cell.length_c   1.000
_cell.angle_alpha   90.00
_cell.angle_beta   90.00
_cell.angle_gamma   90.00
#
_symmetry.space_group_name_H-M   'P 1'
#
loop_
_entity.id
_entity.type
_entity.pdbx_description
1 polymer ?
#
loop_
_entity_poly.entity_id
_entity_poly.type
_entity_poly.pdbx_seq_one_letter_code
_entity_poly.pdbx_strand_id
1 'polypeptide(L)' 'LDTFLSGGLRQGHIYELCGASSSGKSSICLSISTNIALNSKSIVHYVDTKNDFSSTRIQMILDENKINNE' A
#
# COMPACT_ATOMS: atom_id res chain seq x y z
N LEU A 1 8.90 -8.54 -2.29
CA LEU A 1 9.18 -7.54 -1.24
C LEU A 1 9.16 -8.19 0.14
N ASP A 2 8.11 -8.95 0.45
CA ASP A 2 7.92 -9.58 1.77
C ASP A 2 9.07 -10.48 2.22
N THR A 3 9.69 -11.23 1.30
CA THR A 3 10.90 -12.02 1.60
C THR A 3 12.04 -11.14 2.11
N PHE A 4 12.27 -9.98 1.49
CA PHE A 4 13.30 -9.02 1.91
C PHE A 4 12.96 -8.41 3.29
N LEU A 5 11.66 -8.22 3.57
CA LEU A 5 11.17 -7.72 4.85
C LEU A 5 10.97 -8.82 5.91
N SER A 6 11.40 -10.06 5.65
CA SER A 6 11.21 -11.19 6.57
C SER A 6 9.74 -11.39 6.99
N GLY A 7 8.84 -11.39 6.01
CA GLY A 7 7.41 -11.62 6.19
C GLY A 7 6.52 -10.37 6.08
N GLY A 8 7.08 -9.21 5.74
CA GLY A 8 6.34 -7.96 5.52
C GLY A 8 6.55 -6.91 6.61
N LEU A 9 5.64 -5.94 6.68
CA LEU A 9 5.73 -4.82 7.62
C LEU A 9 5.23 -5.22 9.01
N ARG A 10 5.93 -4.74 10.04
CA ARG A 10 5.65 -5.09 11.45
C ARG A 10 5.10 -3.88 12.19
N GLN A 11 4.11 -4.12 13.05
CA GLN A 11 3.57 -3.09 13.95
C GLN A 11 4.68 -2.55 14.88
N GLY A 12 4.53 -1.30 15.32
CA GLY A 12 5.50 -0.62 16.20
C GLY A 12 6.79 -0.16 15.51
N HIS A 13 6.90 -0.30 14.19
CA HIS A 13 8.07 0.10 13.42
C HIS A 13 7.73 1.22 12.43
N ILE A 14 8.71 2.08 12.16
CA ILE A 14 8.65 3.10 11.12
C ILE A 14 9.51 2.62 9.95
N TYR A 15 8.95 2.67 8.74
CA TYR A 15 9.64 2.27 7.50
C TYR A 15 9.73 3.47 6.57
N GLU A 16 10.93 3.77 6.09
CA GLU A 16 11.17 4.83 5.12
C GLU A 16 11.34 4.23 3.71
N LEU A 17 10.53 4.70 2.75
CA LEU A 17 10.68 4.35 1.34
C LEU A 17 11.28 5.54 0.58
N CYS A 18 12.56 5.42 0.21
CA CYS A 18 13.33 6.47 -0.47
C CYS A 18 13.70 6.13 -1.91
N GLY A 19 13.91 7.14 -2.74
CA GLY A 19 14.34 6.99 -4.14
C GLY A 19 13.84 8.10 -5.07
N ALA A 20 14.35 8.10 -6.30
CA ALA A 20 14.01 9.09 -7.34
C ALA A 20 12.50 9.12 -7.67
N SER A 21 12.02 10.19 -8.29
CA SER A 21 10.62 10.24 -8.79
C SER A 21 10.32 9.02 -9.66
N SER A 22 9.08 8.53 -9.58
CA SER A 22 8.61 7.35 -10.33
C SER A 22 9.29 6.01 -9.95
N SER A 23 10.06 5.94 -8.87
CA SER A 23 10.64 4.68 -8.35
C SER A 23 9.63 3.75 -7.65
N GLY A 24 8.33 4.03 -7.73
CA GLY A 24 7.27 3.19 -7.16
C GLY A 24 6.86 3.47 -5.70
N LYS A 25 7.45 4.48 -5.04
CA LYS A 25 7.15 4.82 -3.62
C LYS A 25 5.65 5.01 -3.34
N SER A 26 4.99 5.92 -4.06
CA SER A 26 3.55 6.19 -3.87
C SER A 26 2.70 4.96 -4.23
N SER A 27 3.10 4.19 -5.25
CA SER A 27 2.43 2.94 -5.61
C SER A 27 2.47 1.93 -4.46
N ILE A 28 3.64 1.71 -3.86
CA ILE A 28 3.82 0.79 -2.73
C ILE A 28 3.02 1.28 -1.51
N CYS A 29 3.08 2.58 -1.19
CA CYS A 29 2.31 3.17 -0.09
C CYS A 29 0.80 2.93 -0.24
N LEU A 30 0.27 3.14 -1.45
CA LEU A 30 -1.14 2.90 -1.74
C LEU A 30 -1.49 1.41 -1.67
N SER A 31 -0.66 0.53 -2.23
CA SER A 31 -0.86 -0.92 -2.16
C SER A 31 -0.87 -1.44 -0.71
N ILE A 32 0.07 -0.98 0.14
CA ILE A 32 0.10 -1.34 1.56
C ILE A 32 -1.17 -0.85 2.25
N SER A 33 -1.54 0.41 2.05
CA SER A 33 -2.70 1.04 2.68
C SER A 33 -4.00 0.32 2.33
N THR A 34 -4.21 0.01 1.04
CA THR A 34 -5.37 -0.72 0.56
C THR A 34 -5.40 -2.14 1.13
N ASN A 35 -4.28 -2.87 1.12
CA ASN A 35 -4.22 -4.22 1.68
C ASN A 35 -4.50 -4.27 3.18
N ILE A 36 -4.00 -3.30 3.95
CA ILE A 36 -4.30 -3.22 5.39
C ILE A 36 -5.77 -2.92 5.62
N ALA A 37 -6.35 -1.97 4.87
CA ALA A 37 -7.77 -1.62 4.99
C ALA A 37 -8.70 -2.79 4.61
N LEU A 38 -8.28 -3.65 3.66
CA LEU A 38 -9.06 -4.82 3.24
C LEU A 38 -8.96 -5.99 4.21
N ASN A 39 -7.74 -6.32 4.63
CA ASN A 39 -7.47 -7.57 5.33
C ASN A 39 -7.45 -7.41 6.86
N SER A 40 -7.49 -6.18 7.36
CA SER A 40 -7.57 -5.89 8.79
C SER A 40 -8.81 -5.06 9.11
N LYS A 41 -9.33 -5.18 10.34
CA LYS A 41 -10.39 -4.29 10.84
C LYS A 41 -9.87 -2.90 11.27
N SER A 42 -8.73 -2.47 10.72
CA SER A 42 -8.02 -1.27 11.15
C SER A 42 -8.38 -0.07 10.27
N ILE A 43 -8.41 1.11 10.87
CA ILE A 43 -8.52 2.37 10.14
C ILE A 43 -7.13 2.75 9.62
N VAL A 44 -7.04 3.07 8.33
CA VAL A 44 -5.81 3.56 7.69
C VAL A 44 -5.91 5.06 7.51
N HIS A 45 -4.95 5.81 8.07
CA HIS A 45 -4.80 7.24 7.82
C HIS A 45 -3.73 7.45 6.74
N TYR A 46 -4.14 7.97 5.58
CA TYR A 46 -3.25 8.28 4.46
C TYR A 46 -3.03 9.79 4.37
N VAL A 47 -1.79 10.24 4.54
CA VAL A 47 -1.41 11.66 4.42
C VAL A 47 -0.76 11.88 3.06
N ASP A 48 -1.42 12.65 2.20
CA ASP A 48 -0.92 13.00 0.88
C ASP A 48 -0.36 14.42 0.88
N THR A 49 0.96 14.54 0.68
CA THR A 49 1.67 15.82 0.67
C THR A 49 1.81 16.41 -0.74
N LYS A 50 1.46 15.67 -1.79
CA LYS A 50 1.65 16.06 -3.20
C LYS A 50 0.32 16.20 -3.95
N ASN A 51 -0.79 15.79 -3.34
CA ASN A 51 -2.11 15.75 -3.95
C ASN A 51 -2.17 14.80 -5.17
N ASP A 52 -1.53 13.63 -5.05
CA ASP A 52 -1.50 12.57 -6.06
C ASP A 52 -2.10 11.23 -5.59
N PHE A 53 -2.82 11.24 -4.46
CA PHE A 53 -3.71 10.16 -4.06
C PHE A 53 -4.75 9.87 -5.16
N SER A 54 -5.02 8.59 -5.39
CA SER A 54 -5.85 8.16 -6.51
C SER A 54 -6.77 7.01 -6.11
N SER A 55 -8.05 7.29 -5.98
CA SER A 55 -9.11 6.28 -5.77
C SER A 55 -9.20 5.28 -6.92
N THR A 56 -8.93 5.70 -8.16
CA THR A 56 -8.91 4.79 -9.33
C THR A 56 -7.91 3.66 -9.14
N ARG A 57 -6.70 3.96 -8.67
CA ARG A 57 -5.67 2.95 -8.37
C ARG A 57 -6.06 2.05 -7.20
N ILE A 58 -6.80 2.54 -6.21
CA ILE A 58 -7.38 1.69 -5.16
C ILE A 58 -8.36 0.69 -5.80
N GLN A 59 -9.26 1.17 -6.66
CA GLN A 59 -10.22 0.31 -7.35
C GLN A 59 -9.52 -0.78 -8.17
N MET A 60 -8.46 -0.44 -8.90
CA MET A 60 -7.67 -1.43 -9.65
C MET A 60 -7.10 -2.53 -8.74
N ILE A 61 -6.54 -2.16 -7.58
CA ILE A 61 -6.04 -3.14 -6.60
C ILE A 61 -7.18 -4.03 -6.07
N LEU A 62 -8.36 -3.46 -5.83
CA LEU A 62 -9.53 -4.22 -5.37
C LEU A 62 -9.99 -5.24 -6.41
N ASP A 63 -10.03 -4.84 -7.68
CA ASP A 63 -10.47 -5.71 -8.77
C ASP A 63 -9.45 -6.83 -9.03
N GLU A 64 -8.15 -6.55 -8.96
CA GLU A 64 -7.10 -7.57 -9.00
C GLU A 64 -7.24 -8.59 -7.85
N ASN A 65 -7.55 -8.12 -6.63
CA ASN A 65 -7.75 -9.02 -5.49
C ASN A 65 -9.01 -9.90 -5.64
N LYS A 66 -10.09 -9.40 -6.25
CA LYS A 66 -11.28 -10.22 -6.50
C LYS A 66 -10.98 -11.36 -7.46
N ILE A 67 -10.29 -11.07 -8.57
CA ILE A 67 -9.89 -12.08 -9.56
C ILE A 67 -9.05 -13.20 -8.91
N ASN A 68 -8.18 -12.87 -7.96
CA ASN A 68 -7.34 -13.86 -7.28
C ASN A 68 -8.10 -14.74 -6.28
N ASN A 69 -9.34 -14.38 -5.91
CA ASN A 69 -10.17 -15.12 -4.96
C ASN A 69 -11.30 -15.91 -5.66
N GLU A 70 -11.41 -15.82 -6.98
CA GLU A 70 -12.29 -16.64 -7.84
C GLU A 70 -11.50 -17.82 -8.44
#